data_AF-A0A932Q6W4-F1
#
_entry.id   AF-A0A932Q6W4-F1
#
_cell.length_a   1.000
_cell.length_b   1.000
_cell.length_c   1.000
_cell.angle_alpha   90.00
_cell.angle_beta   90.00
_cell.angle_gamma   90.00
#
_symmetry.space_group_name_H-M   'P 1'
#
loop_
_entity.id
_entity.type
_entity.pdbx_description
1 polymer ?
#
loop_
_entity_poly.entity_id
_entity_poly.type
_entity_poly.pdbx_seq_one_letter_code
_entity_poly.pdbx_strand_id
1 'polypeptide(L)'
;DMIRKSFVQLQEAWSNQDVHLLQTLLYPTLFTDWFKQIDDMIAKGERNQVRNVIIRDLAIVDVQNYQNNDQDCFTVCVDASASDLTFNSVGEIVKDQTGAFREFWTYQWCDGAWRLIAVSQKDKWQLFVNAPIVDEGPSSGFKKAG
;
A
#
# COMPACT_ATOMS: atom_id res chain seq x y z
N ASP A 1 -10.48 8.43 7.08
CA ASP A 1 -11.09 8.40 5.73
C ASP A 1 -10.12 8.07 4.59
N MET A 2 -8.94 8.71 4.49
CA MET A 2 -7.99 8.46 3.38
C MET A 2 -7.44 7.02 3.30
N ILE A 3 -6.91 6.45 4.40
CA ILE A 3 -6.28 5.11 4.39
C ILE A 3 -7.27 4.04 3.92
N ARG A 4 -8.48 4.05 4.48
CA ARG A 4 -9.56 3.11 4.11
C ARG A 4 -9.89 3.21 2.62
N LYS A 5 -10.00 4.43 2.10
CA LYS A 5 -10.28 4.68 0.68
C LYS A 5 -9.14 4.16 -0.19
N SER A 6 -7.90 4.52 0.12
CA SER A 6 -6.70 4.06 -0.60
C SER A 6 -6.60 2.54 -0.62
N PHE A 7 -6.81 1.89 0.53
CA PHE A 7 -6.78 0.43 0.66
C PHE A 7 -7.80 -0.23 -0.28
N VAL A 8 -9.06 0.18 -0.24
CA VAL A 8 -10.10 -0.37 -1.12
C VAL A 8 -9.80 -0.10 -2.59
N GLN A 9 -9.41 1.14 -2.95
CA GLN A 9 -9.08 1.49 -4.33
C GLN A 9 -7.91 0.69 -4.89
N LEU A 10 -6.88 0.41 -4.07
CA LEU A 10 -5.74 -0.40 -4.50
C LEU A 10 -6.14 -1.86 -4.76
N GLN A 11 -7.02 -2.43 -3.95
CA GLN A 11 -7.55 -3.78 -4.18
C GLN A 11 -8.40 -3.85 -5.46
N GLU A 12 -9.21 -2.83 -5.71
CA GLU A 12 -10.00 -2.72 -6.95
C GLU A 12 -9.11 -2.54 -8.18
N ALA A 13 -8.13 -1.65 -8.12
CA ALA A 13 -7.19 -1.40 -9.21
C ALA A 13 -6.37 -2.65 -9.53
N TRP A 14 -5.88 -3.36 -8.50
CA TRP A 14 -5.19 -4.64 -8.64
C TRP A 14 -6.08 -5.69 -9.32
N SER A 15 -7.31 -5.85 -8.83
CA SER A 15 -8.26 -6.84 -9.37
C SER A 15 -8.65 -6.57 -10.83
N ASN A 16 -8.72 -5.29 -11.21
CA ASN A 16 -9.04 -4.85 -12.55
C ASN A 16 -7.81 -4.75 -13.47
N GLN A 17 -6.61 -4.94 -12.93
CA GLN A 17 -5.33 -4.68 -13.62
C GLN A 17 -5.27 -3.24 -14.17
N ASP A 18 -5.86 -2.28 -13.43
CA ASP A 18 -5.91 -0.86 -13.78
C ASP A 18 -4.59 -0.17 -13.43
N VAL A 19 -3.64 -0.27 -14.36
CA VAL A 19 -2.29 0.29 -14.22
C VAL A 19 -2.31 1.82 -14.08
N HIS A 20 -3.30 2.51 -14.65
CA HIS A 20 -3.39 3.96 -14.55
C HIS A 20 -3.76 4.38 -13.13
N LEU A 21 -4.78 3.75 -12.54
CA LEU A 21 -5.16 4.03 -11.15
C LEU A 21 -4.02 3.65 -10.18
N LEU A 22 -3.35 2.51 -10.39
CA LEU A 22 -2.19 2.11 -9.59
C LEU A 22 -1.07 3.15 -9.63
N GLN A 23 -0.76 3.72 -10.79
CA GLN A 23 0.27 4.75 -10.93
C GLN A 23 -0.02 6.01 -10.10
N THR A 24 -1.30 6.32 -9.85
CA THR A 24 -1.68 7.49 -9.02
C THR A 24 -1.62 7.20 -7.52
N LEU A 25 -1.78 5.93 -7.11
CA LEU A 25 -1.89 5.52 -5.70
C LEU A 25 -0.58 5.01 -5.12
N LEU A 26 0.30 4.48 -5.97
CA LEU A 26 1.57 3.89 -5.59
C LEU A 26 2.73 4.86 -5.77
N TYR A 27 3.73 4.72 -4.90
CA TYR A 27 5.04 5.34 -5.11
C TYR A 27 5.73 4.68 -6.32
N PRO A 28 6.54 5.40 -7.12
CA PRO A 28 7.07 4.88 -8.39
C PRO A 28 7.80 3.54 -8.32
N THR A 29 8.54 3.29 -7.23
CA THR A 29 9.25 2.02 -7.02
C THR A 29 8.27 0.87 -6.83
N LEU A 30 7.30 1.01 -5.92
CA LEU A 30 6.27 -0.01 -5.68
C LEU A 30 5.36 -0.21 -6.91
N PHE A 31 5.06 0.86 -7.66
CA PHE A 31 4.35 0.76 -8.93
C PHE A 31 5.08 -0.16 -9.92
N THR A 32 6.40 0.00 -10.05
CA THR A 32 7.22 -0.83 -10.95
C THR A 32 7.11 -2.31 -10.57
N ASP A 33 7.15 -2.62 -9.28
CA ASP A 33 7.03 -3.99 -8.78
C ASP A 33 5.65 -4.59 -9.01
N TRP A 34 4.58 -3.82 -8.76
CA TRP A 34 3.20 -4.27 -8.97
C TRP A 34 2.86 -4.40 -10.46
N PHE A 35 3.35 -3.47 -11.29
CA PHE A 35 3.19 -3.55 -12.74
C PHE A 35 3.81 -4.83 -13.30
N LYS A 36 5.02 -5.19 -12.85
CA LYS A 36 5.65 -6.45 -13.26
C LYS A 36 4.81 -7.68 -12.87
N GLN A 37 4.26 -7.70 -11.66
CA GLN A 37 3.40 -8.82 -11.24
C GLN A 37 2.11 -8.89 -12.07
N ILE A 38 1.53 -7.75 -12.43
CA ILE A 38 0.37 -7.69 -13.33
C ILE A 38 0.74 -8.20 -14.72
N ASP A 39 1.88 -7.77 -15.27
CA ASP A 39 2.37 -8.22 -16.57
C ASP A 39 2.61 -9.75 -16.59
N ASP A 40 3.22 -10.28 -15.52
CA ASP A 40 3.40 -11.72 -15.34
C ASP A 40 2.06 -12.48 -15.27
N MET A 41 1.04 -11.93 -14.60
CA MET A 41 -0.30 -12.53 -14.58
C MET A 41 -0.94 -12.49 -15.97
N ILE A 42 -0.86 -11.35 -16.68
CA ILE A 42 -1.38 -11.21 -18.04
C ILE A 42 -0.73 -12.23 -18.98
N ALA A 43 0.59 -12.42 -18.90
CA ALA A 43 1.33 -13.39 -19.69
C ALA A 43 0.87 -14.85 -19.45
N LYS A 44 0.41 -15.16 -18.23
CA LYS A 44 -0.16 -16.47 -17.87
C LYS A 44 -1.65 -16.59 -18.19
N GLY A 45 -2.31 -15.52 -18.63
CA GLY A 45 -3.77 -15.46 -18.75
C GLY A 45 -4.47 -15.52 -17.39
N GLU A 46 -3.80 -15.10 -16.33
CA GLU A 46 -4.30 -15.09 -14.96
C GLU A 46 -4.86 -13.73 -14.58
N ARG A 47 -5.84 -13.74 -13.68
CA ARG A 47 -6.34 -12.54 -13.00
C ARG A 47 -6.65 -12.85 -11.55
N ASN A 48 -6.00 -12.12 -10.65
CA ASN A 48 -6.35 -12.11 -9.25
C ASN A 48 -7.57 -11.20 -9.01
N GLN A 49 -8.52 -11.64 -8.19
CA GLN A 49 -9.71 -10.89 -7.83
C GLN A 49 -9.88 -10.87 -6.32
N VAL A 50 -9.75 -9.67 -5.75
CA VAL A 50 -9.98 -9.41 -4.33
C VAL A 50 -11.35 -8.77 -4.17
N ARG A 51 -12.28 -9.50 -3.52
CA ARG A 51 -13.68 -9.12 -3.35
C ARG A 51 -14.09 -9.20 -1.89
N ASN A 52 -15.22 -8.58 -1.55
CA ASN A 52 -15.81 -8.62 -0.22
C ASN A 52 -14.82 -8.24 0.89
N VAL A 53 -14.02 -7.20 0.62
CA VAL A 53 -13.01 -6.71 1.56
C VAL A 53 -13.69 -6.14 2.79
N ILE A 54 -13.39 -6.71 3.96
CA ILE A 54 -13.86 -6.26 5.26
C ILE A 54 -12.65 -5.87 6.09
N ILE A 55 -12.52 -4.57 6.35
CA ILE A 55 -11.48 -4.03 7.24
C ILE A 55 -12.00 -4.11 8.68
N ARG A 56 -11.29 -4.85 9.53
CA ARG A 56 -11.60 -5.07 10.95
C ARG A 56 -10.96 -4.01 11.83
N ASP A 57 -9.71 -3.67 11.57
CA ASP A 57 -8.97 -2.63 12.30
C ASP A 57 -7.97 -1.91 11.41
N LEU A 58 -7.70 -0.65 11.74
CA LEU A 58 -6.67 0.21 11.13
C LEU A 58 -5.98 1.00 12.23
N ALA A 59 -4.71 0.69 12.50
CA ALA A 59 -3.93 1.37 13.52
C ALA A 59 -2.64 1.95 12.92
N ILE A 60 -2.37 3.24 13.14
CA ILE A 60 -1.05 3.81 12.83
C ILE A 60 -0.07 3.27 13.87
N VAL A 61 1.00 2.63 13.39
CA VAL A 61 1.98 1.94 14.24
C VAL A 61 3.37 2.56 14.16
N ASP A 62 3.64 3.38 13.15
CA ASP A 62 4.89 4.11 12.99
C ASP A 62 4.65 5.43 12.24
N VAL A 63 5.39 6.47 12.61
CA VAL A 63 5.37 7.80 11.97
C VAL A 63 6.78 8.37 12.02
N GLN A 64 7.27 8.81 10.87
CA GLN A 64 8.59 9.42 10.72
C GLN A 64 8.43 10.77 10.03
N ASN A 65 8.81 11.83 10.74
CA ASN A 65 8.75 13.21 10.29
C ASN A 65 10.17 13.73 10.03
N TYR A 66 10.48 14.01 8.78
CA TYR A 66 11.81 14.41 8.32
C TYR A 66 11.83 15.91 7.98
N GLN A 67 13.02 16.52 7.92
CA GLN A 67 13.13 17.92 7.48
C GLN A 67 12.70 18.10 6.02
N ASN A 68 12.96 17.08 5.20
CA ASN A 68 12.45 17.02 3.84
C ASN A 68 11.10 16.32 3.86
N ASN A 69 10.01 17.08 3.76
CA ASN A 69 8.65 16.55 3.83
C ASN A 69 8.36 15.46 2.78
N ASP A 70 9.08 15.41 1.65
CA ASP A 70 8.94 14.32 0.66
C ASP A 70 9.46 12.97 1.17
N GLN A 71 10.07 12.93 2.35
CA GLN A 71 10.51 11.73 3.05
C GLN A 71 9.57 11.34 4.20
N ASP A 72 8.61 12.20 4.55
CA ASP A 72 7.64 11.91 5.61
C ASP A 72 6.92 10.62 5.28
N CYS A 73 6.89 9.71 6.24
CA CYS A 73 6.23 8.43 6.09
C CYS A 73 5.50 8.01 7.35
N PHE A 74 4.45 7.21 7.16
CA PHE A 74 3.76 6.54 8.25
C PHE A 74 3.37 5.13 7.85
N THR A 75 3.28 4.24 8.83
CA THR A 75 2.85 2.86 8.62
C THR A 75 1.56 2.56 9.36
N VAL A 76 0.65 1.89 8.66
CA VAL A 76 -0.63 1.42 9.21
C VAL A 76 -0.63 -0.09 9.28
N CYS A 77 -0.94 -0.63 10.46
CA CYS A 77 -1.34 -2.02 10.62
C CYS A 77 -2.80 -2.17 10.16
N VAL A 78 -3.01 -3.00 9.15
CA VAL A 78 -4.32 -3.28 8.56
C VAL A 78 -4.72 -4.71 8.92
N ASP A 79 -5.79 -4.87 9.68
CA ASP A 79 -6.46 -6.15 9.85
C ASP A 79 -7.68 -6.21 8.96
N ALA A 80 -7.70 -7.16 8.03
CA ALA A 80 -8.79 -7.31 7.09
C ALA A 80 -9.11 -8.78 6.79
N SER A 81 -10.19 -9.00 6.05
CA SER A 81 -10.49 -10.26 5.39
C SER A 81 -11.09 -10.02 4.02
N ALA A 82 -10.82 -10.90 3.07
CA ALA A 82 -11.34 -10.81 1.71
C ALA A 82 -11.53 -12.21 1.08
N SER A 83 -12.33 -12.25 0.01
CA SER A 83 -12.26 -13.33 -0.98
C SER A 83 -11.14 -12.96 -1.95
N ASP A 84 -10.11 -13.79 -2.02
CA ASP A 84 -8.90 -13.53 -2.81
C ASP A 84 -8.61 -14.76 -3.66
N LEU A 85 -9.04 -14.69 -4.93
CA LEU A 85 -9.03 -15.81 -5.85
C LEU A 85 -8.29 -15.40 -7.13
N THR A 86 -7.35 -16.24 -7.57
CA THR A 86 -6.75 -16.10 -8.90
C THR A 86 -7.41 -17.07 -9.85
N PHE A 87 -7.91 -16.53 -10.96
CA PHE A 87 -8.53 -17.27 -12.04
C PHE A 87 -7.58 -17.37 -13.23
N ASN A 88 -7.57 -18.50 -13.93
CA ASN A 88 -6.94 -18.62 -15.24
C ASN A 88 -7.88 -18.14 -16.36
N SER A 89 -7.41 -18.26 -17.61
CA SER A 89 -8.12 -17.77 -18.81
C SER A 89 -9.42 -18.49 -19.12
N VAL A 90 -9.63 -19.70 -18.58
CA VAL A 90 -10.88 -20.47 -18.72
C VAL A 90 -11.82 -20.31 -17.52
N GLY A 91 -11.44 -19.49 -16.54
CA GLY A 91 -12.28 -19.16 -15.37
C GLY A 91 -12.16 -20.15 -14.21
N GLU A 92 -11.15 -21.02 -14.21
CA GLU A 92 -10.87 -21.92 -13.08
C GLU A 92 -10.02 -21.21 -12.03
N ILE A 93 -10.25 -21.54 -10.75
CA ILE A 93 -9.45 -21.04 -9.64
C ILE A 93 -8.11 -21.80 -9.63
N VAL A 94 -7.02 -21.08 -9.83
CA VAL A 94 -5.64 -21.61 -9.76
C VAL A 94 -4.95 -21.28 -8.44
N LYS A 95 -5.49 -20.32 -7.68
CA LYS A 95 -5.00 -19.96 -6.35
C LYS A 95 -6.16 -19.42 -5.51
N ASP A 96 -6.23 -19.86 -4.25
CA ASP A 96 -7.17 -19.35 -3.26
C ASP A 96 -6.41 -18.89 -2.02
N GLN A 97 -6.54 -17.60 -1.70
CA GLN A 97 -5.98 -16.94 -0.52
C GLN A 97 -7.07 -16.31 0.34
N THR A 98 -8.33 -16.69 0.13
CA THR A 98 -9.49 -16.21 0.87
C THR A 98 -9.30 -16.40 2.37
N GLY A 99 -9.50 -15.34 3.13
CA GLY A 99 -9.36 -15.41 4.58
C GLY A 99 -9.07 -14.06 5.22
N ALA A 100 -8.73 -14.12 6.51
CA ALA A 100 -8.27 -12.98 7.27
C ALA A 100 -6.74 -12.83 7.15
N PHE A 101 -6.28 -11.59 7.08
CA PHE A 101 -4.87 -11.24 6.96
C PHE A 101 -4.55 -9.98 7.75
N ARG A 102 -3.27 -9.85 8.09
CA ARG A 102 -2.68 -8.65 8.67
C ARG A 102 -1.51 -8.20 7.82
N GLU A 103 -1.52 -6.94 7.43
CA GLU A 103 -0.46 -6.32 6.66
C GLU A 103 -0.07 -4.97 7.25
N PHE A 104 1.13 -4.52 6.92
CA PHE A 104 1.65 -3.21 7.29
C PHE A 104 1.86 -2.40 6.03
N TRP A 105 1.08 -1.33 5.90
CA TRP A 105 1.03 -0.48 4.72
C TRP A 105 1.75 0.83 5.04
N THR A 106 2.91 1.03 4.42
CA THR A 106 3.74 2.22 4.61
C THR A 106 3.47 3.21 3.48
N TYR A 107 3.06 4.40 3.87
CA TYR A 107 2.79 5.52 2.98
C TYR A 107 3.88 6.56 3.09
N GLN A 108 4.24 7.18 1.97
CA GLN A 108 5.18 8.30 1.91
C GLN A 108 4.54 9.48 1.18
N TRP A 109 4.87 10.70 1.61
CA TRP A 109 4.44 11.91 0.94
C TRP A 109 5.23 12.09 -0.36
N CYS A 110 4.53 12.30 -1.48
CA CYS A 110 5.15 12.48 -2.79
C CYS A 110 4.22 13.28 -3.72
N ASP A 111 4.74 14.33 -4.34
CA ASP A 111 4.02 15.21 -5.28
C ASP A 111 2.67 15.72 -4.72
N GLY A 112 2.62 16.08 -3.44
CA GLY A 112 1.42 16.63 -2.81
C GLY A 112 0.36 15.59 -2.41
N ALA A 113 0.69 14.30 -2.41
CA ALA A 113 -0.21 13.23 -1.97
C ALA A 113 0.52 12.13 -1.19
N TRP A 114 -0.22 11.45 -0.31
CA TRP A 114 0.24 10.21 0.31
C TRP A 114 0.10 9.05 -0.67
N ARG A 115 1.21 8.37 -0.97
CA ARG A 115 1.24 7.19 -1.84
C ARG A 115 1.82 5.99 -1.10
N LEU A 116 1.31 4.80 -1.43
CA LEU A 116 1.81 3.57 -0.81
C LEU A 116 3.20 3.25 -1.38
N ILE A 117 4.19 3.10 -0.51
CA ILE A 117 5.57 2.78 -0.90
C ILE A 117 5.98 1.36 -0.51
N ALA A 118 5.34 0.75 0.49
CA ALA A 118 5.60 -0.65 0.86
C ALA A 118 4.38 -1.34 1.46
N VAL A 119 4.29 -2.66 1.22
CA VAL A 119 3.39 -3.58 1.91
C VAL A 119 4.22 -4.68 2.54
N SER A 120 4.13 -4.82 3.86
CA SER A 120 4.83 -5.87 4.61
C SER A 120 3.85 -6.84 5.24
N GLN A 121 4.22 -8.12 5.24
CA GLN A 121 3.40 -9.20 5.83
C GLN A 121 3.49 -9.19 7.36
N LYS A 122 2.56 -9.92 8.01
CA LYS A 122 2.42 -9.96 9.48
C LYS A 122 3.70 -10.31 10.27
N ASP A 123 4.62 -11.05 9.67
CA ASP A 123 5.88 -11.47 10.29
C ASP A 123 6.88 -10.32 10.45
N LYS A 124 6.63 -9.17 9.81
CA LYS A 124 7.49 -7.98 9.84
C LYS A 124 7.13 -6.98 10.93
N TRP A 125 6.21 -7.32 11.84
CA TRP A 125 5.69 -6.39 12.85
C TRP A 125 6.78 -5.69 13.69
N GLN A 126 7.92 -6.36 13.94
CA GLN A 126 9.01 -5.77 14.74
C GLN A 126 9.63 -4.54 14.09
N LEU A 127 9.52 -4.39 12.77
CA LEU A 127 10.05 -3.22 12.05
C LEU A 127 9.31 -1.93 12.43
N PHE A 128 8.06 -2.05 12.89
CA PHE A 128 7.19 -0.89 13.11
C PHE A 128 6.95 -0.62 14.60
N VAL A 129 6.73 -1.68 15.40
CA VAL A 129 6.43 -1.52 16.83
C VAL A 129 7.64 -1.06 17.65
N ASN A 130 8.86 -1.36 17.19
CA ASN A 130 10.11 -0.96 17.85
C ASN A 130 10.87 0.13 17.07
N ALA A 131 10.23 0.74 16.07
CA ALA A 131 10.86 1.81 15.30
C ALA A 131 11.20 3.00 16.22
N PRO A 132 12.39 3.61 16.10
CA PRO A 132 12.66 4.87 16.76
C PRO A 132 11.68 5.93 16.29
N ILE A 133 11.16 6.73 17.22
CA ILE A 133 10.38 7.92 16.84
C ILE A 133 11.34 8.91 16.16
N VAL A 134 11.04 9.28 14.92
CA VAL A 134 11.78 10.29 14.16
C VAL A 134 10.94 11.55 14.05
N ASP A 135 11.45 12.64 14.61
CA ASP A 135 10.90 13.99 14.46
C ASP A 135 12.05 14.99 14.30
N GLU A 136 12.35 15.35 13.05
CA GLU A 136 13.42 16.29 12.73
C GLU A 136 12.96 17.77 12.72
N GLY A 137 11.68 18.01 13.03
CA GLY A 137 11.06 19.33 12.98
C GLY A 137 10.90 19.89 11.56
N PRO A 138 10.12 20.98 11.39
CA PRO A 138 9.89 21.58 10.09
C PRO A 138 11.20 22.15 9.52
N SER A 139 11.40 22.03 8.20
CA SER A 139 12.48 22.75 7.53
C SER A 139 12.39 24.24 7.86
N SER A 140 13.46 24.80 8.42
CA SER A 140 13.54 26.23 8.79
C SER A 140 13.69 27.10 7.53
N GLY A 141 12.63 27.16 6.72
CA GLY A 141 12.50 27.97 5.53
C GLY A 141 11.92 29.36 5.80
N PHE A 142 12.45 30.10 6.79
CA PHE A 142 12.22 31.54 6.90
C PHE A 142 13.57 32.26 6.93
N LYS A 143 14.08 32.64 5.74
CA LYS A 143 15.01 33.76 5.67
C LYS A 143 14.24 35.01 6.05
N LYS A 144 14.64 35.67 7.15
CA LYS A 144 14.23 37.04 7.45
C LYS A 144 14.57 37.91 6.24
N ALA A 145 13.57 38.58 5.68
CA ALA A 145 13.79 39.70 4.77
C ALA A 145 14.58 40.76 5.54
N GLY A 146 15.76 41.09 5.02
CA GLY A 146 16.53 42.29 5.39
C GLY A 146 16.41 43.32 4.29
#